data_AF-A0A928D0W6-F1
#
_entry.id   AF-A0A928D0W6-F1
#
_cell.length_a   1.000
_cell.length_b   1.000
_cell.length_c   1.000
_cell.angle_alpha   90.00
_cell.angle_beta   90.00
_cell.angle_gamma   90.00
#
_symmetry.space_group_name_H-M   'P 1'
#
loop_
_entity.id
_entity.type
_entity.pdbx_description
1 polymer ?
#
loop_
_entity_poly.entity_id
_entity_poly.type
_entity_poly.pdbx_seq_one_letter_code
_entity_poly.pdbx_strand_id
1 'polypeptide(L)'
;MYVFIAFSKKDNTLQKILLIDYKTLKIIAENTIFLQELPLEKLITIAEKELVKVYGKQVLKQRPWKITHSDEKSITLTGTFHVQGLGGVAEITLQKSNGKVLRMIHGK
;
A
#
# COMPACT_ATOMS: atom_id res chain seq x y z
N MET A 1 22.25 -10.07 -25.81
CA MET A 1 22.40 -10.99 -24.65
C MET A 1 21.02 -11.47 -24.26
N TYR A 2 20.79 -12.78 -24.29
CA TYR A 2 19.52 -13.41 -23.91
C TYR A 2 19.64 -14.01 -22.52
N VAL A 3 18.54 -14.09 -21.79
CA VAL A 3 18.47 -14.68 -20.45
C VAL A 3 17.49 -15.84 -20.49
N PHE A 4 17.87 -16.96 -19.87
CA PHE A 4 17.02 -18.14 -19.73
C PHE A 4 16.29 -18.07 -18.39
N ILE A 5 14.97 -18.16 -18.42
CA ILE A 5 14.13 -18.24 -17.21
C ILE A 5 13.44 -19.60 -17.19
N ALA A 6 13.62 -20.33 -16.08
CA ALA A 6 12.96 -21.61 -15.82
C ALA A 6 11.90 -21.41 -14.73
N PHE A 7 10.66 -21.82 -14.99
CA PHE A 7 9.55 -21.70 -14.05
C PHE A 7 9.25 -23.06 -13.41
N SER A 8 9.65 -23.26 -12.15
CA SER A 8 9.36 -24.49 -11.42
C SER A 8 7.96 -24.50 -10.84
N LYS A 9 7.10 -25.38 -11.37
CA LYS A 9 5.83 -25.72 -10.73
C LYS A 9 6.08 -26.85 -9.73
N LYS A 10 5.40 -26.78 -8.58
CA LYS A 10 5.56 -27.69 -7.43
C LYS A 10 5.27 -29.17 -7.75
N ASP A 11 4.63 -29.45 -8.89
CA ASP A 11 4.32 -30.80 -9.37
C ASP A 11 5.10 -31.09 -10.65
N ASN A 12 5.96 -32.09 -10.56
CA ASN A 12 7.07 -32.54 -11.42
C ASN A 12 6.78 -32.68 -12.95
N THR A 13 6.32 -31.61 -13.61
CA THR A 13 6.01 -31.57 -15.05
C THR A 13 6.90 -30.52 -15.72
N LEU A 14 7.45 -30.87 -16.89
CA LEU A 14 8.45 -30.07 -17.62
C LEU A 14 8.13 -28.57 -17.65
N GLN A 15 9.09 -27.79 -17.17
CA GLN A 15 9.04 -26.34 -17.15
C GLN A 15 9.25 -25.81 -18.57
N LYS A 16 8.36 -24.92 -19.03
CA LYS A 16 8.56 -24.20 -20.29
C LYS A 16 9.75 -23.25 -20.11
N ILE A 17 10.85 -23.49 -20.83
CA ILE A 17 11.98 -22.57 -20.90
C ILE A 17 11.61 -21.45 -21.88
N LEU A 18 11.53 -20.22 -21.39
CA LEU A 18 11.35 -19.04 -22.24
C LEU A 18 12.71 -18.38 -22.47
N LEU A 19 13.10 -18.22 -23.74
CA LEU A 19 14.16 -17.27 -24.10
C LEU A 19 13.55 -15.89 -24.17
N ILE A 20 14.04 -14.98 -23.34
CA ILE A 20 13.65 -13.57 -23.34
C ILE A 20 14.90 -12.74 -23.54
N ASP A 21 14.80 -11.68 -24.35
CA ASP A 21 15.89 -10.73 -24.48
C ASP A 21 16.03 -9.88 -23.21
N TYR A 22 17.25 -9.41 -22.94
CA TYR A 22 17.54 -8.65 -21.73
C TYR A 22 16.74 -7.34 -21.61
N LYS A 23 16.38 -6.67 -22.72
CA LYS A 23 15.60 -5.42 -22.66
C LYS A 23 14.18 -5.71 -22.18
N THR A 24 13.55 -6.75 -22.72
CA THR A 24 12.22 -7.18 -22.29
C THR A 24 12.22 -7.65 -20.83
N LEU A 25 13.24 -8.39 -20.40
CA LEU A 25 13.40 -8.77 -18.99
C LEU A 25 13.46 -7.53 -18.07
N LYS A 26 14.24 -6.53 -18.47
CA LYS A 26 14.42 -5.30 -17.70
C LYS A 26 13.09 -4.53 -17.55
N ILE A 27 12.32 -4.42 -18.64
CA ILE A 27 10.99 -3.79 -18.63
C ILE A 27 10.03 -4.56 -17.72
N ILE A 28 10.02 -5.90 -17.80
CA ILE A 28 9.17 -6.73 -16.93
C ILE A 28 9.55 -6.54 -15.47
N ALA A 29 10.85 -6.55 -15.14
CA ALA A 29 11.31 -6.36 -13.76
C ALA A 29 10.92 -4.98 -13.22
N GLU A 30 11.14 -3.91 -14.00
CA GLU A 30 10.75 -2.55 -13.65
C GLU A 30 9.24 -2.42 -13.41
N ASN A 31 8.42 -3.02 -14.29
CA ASN A 31 6.97 -3.02 -14.13
C ASN A 31 6.49 -3.91 -12.98
N THR A 32 7.18 -5.02 -12.70
CA THR A 32 6.84 -5.91 -11.57
C THR A 32 7.09 -5.23 -10.23
N ILE A 33 8.16 -4.43 -10.13
CA ILE A 33 8.44 -3.60 -8.95
C ILE A 33 7.31 -2.58 -8.72
N PHE A 34 6.67 -2.10 -9.79
CA PHE A 34 5.52 -1.19 -9.71
C PHE A 34 4.21 -1.87 -9.27
N LEU A 35 4.12 -3.19 -9.40
CA LEU A 35 2.96 -3.99 -8.99
C LEU A 35 3.06 -4.47 -7.53
N GLN A 36 4.22 -4.32 -6.89
CA GLN A 36 4.38 -4.69 -5.49
C GLN A 36 3.70 -3.65 -4.60
N GLU A 37 2.80 -4.10 -3.71
CA GLU A 37 2.16 -3.24 -2.72
C GLU A 37 3.21 -2.53 -1.86
N LEU A 38 2.96 -1.27 -1.51
CA LEU A 38 3.83 -0.53 -0.62
C LEU A 38 3.84 -1.17 0.78
N PRO A 39 5.00 -1.19 1.47
CA PRO A 39 5.07 -1.63 2.85
C PRO A 39 4.11 -0.82 3.73
N LEU A 40 3.51 -1.48 4.73
CA LEU A 40 2.53 -0.86 5.62
C LEU A 40 3.06 0.41 6.30
N GLU A 41 4.30 0.40 6.77
CA GLU A 41 4.96 1.54 7.41
C GLU A 41 5.02 2.77 6.48
N LYS A 42 5.24 2.53 5.18
CA LYS A 42 5.28 3.59 4.18
C LYS A 42 3.89 4.16 3.93
N LEU A 43 2.85 3.31 3.91
CA LEU A 43 1.46 3.75 3.80
C LEU A 43 1.02 4.56 5.03
N ILE A 44 1.40 4.14 6.24
CA ILE A 44 1.16 4.93 7.47
C ILE A 44 1.84 6.29 7.38
N THR A 45 3.10 6.34 6.95
CA THR A 45 3.84 7.60 6.81
C THR A 45 3.17 8.55 5.80
N ILE A 46 2.67 8.01 4.68
CA ILE A 46 1.92 8.79 3.68
C ILE A 46 0.61 9.29 4.29
N ALA A 47 -0.15 8.42 4.94
CA ALA A 47 -1.41 8.77 5.59
C ALA A 47 -1.22 9.92 6.58
N GLU A 48 -0.22 9.83 7.44
CA GLU A 48 0.08 10.84 8.44
C GLU A 48 0.46 12.18 7.81
N LYS A 49 1.26 12.17 6.74
CA LYS A 49 1.61 13.41 6.02
C LYS A 49 0.38 14.08 5.44
N GLU A 50 -0.51 13.32 4.81
CA GLU A 50 -1.74 13.86 4.22
C GLU A 50 -2.72 14.35 5.29
N LEU A 51 -2.89 13.60 6.38
CA LEU A 51 -3.73 14.03 7.51
C LEU A 51 -3.17 15.28 8.20
N VAL A 52 -1.85 15.39 8.38
CA VAL A 52 -1.21 16.56 8.98
C VAL A 52 -1.33 17.80 8.09
N LYS A 53 -1.32 17.64 6.76
CA LYS A 53 -1.57 18.77 5.84
C LYS A 53 -2.98 19.35 6.00
N VAL A 54 -3.97 18.51 6.26
CA VAL A 54 -5.39 18.92 6.33
C VAL A 54 -5.79 19.35 7.74
N TYR A 55 -5.45 18.56 8.76
CA TYR A 55 -5.91 18.75 10.14
C TYR A 55 -4.81 19.23 11.10
N GLY A 56 -3.59 19.40 10.61
CA GLY A 56 -2.43 19.79 11.43
C GLY A 56 -1.87 18.64 12.28
N LYS A 57 -0.82 18.95 13.05
CA LYS A 57 -0.07 17.95 13.86
C LYS A 57 -0.90 17.31 14.98
N GLN A 58 -2.06 17.88 15.32
CA GLN A 58 -2.92 17.36 16.38
C GLN A 58 -3.49 15.99 16.05
N VAL A 59 -3.68 15.67 14.77
CA VAL A 59 -4.20 14.38 14.31
C VAL A 59 -3.27 13.21 14.68
N LEU A 60 -1.98 13.46 14.87
CA LEU A 60 -1.00 12.45 15.29
C LEU A 60 -1.24 11.93 16.72
N LYS A 61 -2.01 12.67 17.54
CA LYS A 61 -2.42 12.23 18.87
C LYS A 61 -3.44 11.10 18.83
N GLN A 62 -4.03 10.80 17.66
CA GLN A 62 -4.99 9.72 17.47
C GLN A 62 -4.30 8.35 17.23
N ARG A 63 -2.97 8.27 17.31
CA ARG A 63 -2.23 7.00 17.31
C ARG A 63 -2.55 6.18 18.58
N PRO A 64 -2.59 4.84 18.52
CA PRO A 64 -2.31 4.00 17.37
C PRO A 64 -3.45 4.04 16.34
N TRP A 65 -3.12 3.90 15.07
CA TRP A 65 -4.10 3.83 13.99
C TRP A 65 -4.71 2.42 13.94
N LYS A 66 -6.04 2.34 13.88
CA LYS A 66 -6.74 1.10 13.54
C LYS A 66 -6.68 0.91 12.03
N ILE A 67 -6.16 -0.23 11.61
CA ILE A 67 -5.93 -0.54 10.20
C ILE A 67 -6.97 -1.55 9.75
N THR A 68 -7.72 -1.21 8.70
CA THR A 68 -8.74 -2.08 8.09
C THR A 68 -8.46 -2.24 6.60
N HIS A 69 -8.49 -3.49 6.13
CA HIS A 69 -8.43 -3.80 4.70
C HIS A 69 -9.85 -3.75 4.16
N SER A 70 -10.26 -2.60 3.62
CA SER A 70 -11.59 -2.43 3.03
C SER A 70 -11.75 -3.25 1.75
N ASP A 71 -10.71 -3.29 0.89
CA ASP A 71 -10.65 -4.11 -0.32
C ASP A 71 -9.26 -4.74 -0.48
N GLU A 72 -9.12 -5.68 -1.43
CA GLU A 72 -7.81 -6.26 -1.77
C GLU A 72 -6.76 -5.19 -2.12
N LYS A 73 -7.17 -4.08 -2.72
CA LYS A 73 -6.29 -3.02 -3.24
C LYS A 73 -6.22 -1.77 -2.36
N SER A 74 -6.98 -1.70 -1.29
CA SER A 74 -7.12 -0.50 -0.45
C SER A 74 -6.84 -0.80 1.02
N ILE A 75 -6.42 0.23 1.75
CA ILE A 75 -6.22 0.16 3.20
C ILE A 75 -6.80 1.41 3.83
N THR A 76 -7.52 1.25 4.92
CA THR A 76 -8.12 2.34 5.68
C THR A 76 -7.43 2.44 7.03
N LEU A 77 -7.01 3.65 7.38
CA LEU A 77 -6.44 3.99 8.67
C LEU A 77 -7.43 4.89 9.39
N THR A 78 -7.90 4.44 10.56
CA THR A 78 -8.81 5.17 11.42
C THR A 78 -8.09 5.53 12.72
N GLY A 79 -8.18 6.79 13.14
CA GLY A 79 -7.65 7.25 14.41
C GLY A 79 -8.35 6.60 15.61
N THR A 80 -7.62 6.46 16.71
CA THR A 80 -8.18 6.04 18.00
C THR A 80 -8.63 7.26 18.80
N PHE A 81 -9.83 7.17 19.37
CA PHE A 81 -10.39 8.23 20.18
C PHE A 81 -9.93 8.09 21.64
N HIS A 82 -9.05 8.99 22.10
CA HIS A 82 -8.38 8.89 23.41
C HIS A 82 -8.98 9.74 24.52
N VAL A 83 -9.94 10.61 24.22
CA VAL A 83 -10.52 11.55 25.19
C VAL A 83 -12.03 11.46 25.14
N GLN A 84 -12.71 11.36 26.28
CA GLN A 84 -14.16 11.54 26.35
C GLN A 84 -14.49 13.00 26.02
N GLY A 85 -14.71 13.31 24.73
CA GLY A 85 -15.08 14.64 24.25
C GLY A 85 -16.03 14.53 23.06
N LEU A 86 -16.67 15.64 22.69
CA LEU A 86 -17.45 15.74 21.46
C LEU A 86 -16.48 16.03 20.30
N GLY A 87 -16.08 14.99 19.59
CA GLY A 87 -15.31 15.12 18.36
C GLY A 87 -14.99 13.76 17.76
N GLY A 88 -15.04 13.63 16.44
CA GLY A 88 -14.71 12.37 15.79
C GLY A 88 -13.23 12.18 15.52
N VAL A 89 -12.91 11.02 14.94
CA VAL A 89 -11.55 10.62 14.57
C VAL A 89 -11.31 10.80 13.08
N ALA A 90 -10.06 11.00 12.69
CA ALA A 90 -9.67 11.03 11.29
C ALA A 90 -9.66 9.62 10.70
N GLU A 91 -10.19 9.49 9.49
CA GLU A 91 -10.20 8.29 8.69
C GLU A 91 -9.62 8.61 7.31
N ILE A 92 -8.69 7.79 6.85
CA ILE A 92 -8.09 7.92 5.52
C ILE A 92 -7.96 6.56 4.85
N THR A 93 -8.43 6.47 3.62
CA THR A 93 -8.30 5.28 2.76
C THR A 93 -7.27 5.55 1.69
N LEU A 94 -6.27 4.69 1.61
CA LEU A 94 -5.17 4.73 0.65
C LEU A 94 -5.20 3.51 -0.28
N GLN A 95 -4.74 3.70 -1.51
CA GLN A 95 -4.45 2.60 -2.42
C GLN A 95 -3.11 1.94 -2.05
N LYS A 96 -3.07 0.61 -1.93
CA LYS A 96 -1.86 -0.12 -1.49
C LYS A 96 -0.70 -0.04 -2.48
N SER A 97 -0.97 0.09 -3.79
CA SER A 97 0.07 0.08 -4.83
C SER A 97 0.93 1.36 -4.86
N ASN A 98 0.34 2.52 -4.59
CA ASN A 98 1.00 3.82 -4.78
C ASN A 98 0.78 4.80 -3.61
N GLY A 99 -0.01 4.44 -2.61
CA GLY A 99 -0.34 5.29 -1.48
C GLY A 99 -1.25 6.48 -1.85
N LYS A 100 -1.92 6.44 -3.01
CA LYS A 100 -2.85 7.49 -3.42
C LYS A 100 -4.03 7.55 -2.45
N VAL A 101 -4.38 8.75 -2.00
CA VAL A 101 -5.56 8.99 -1.17
C VAL A 101 -6.81 8.75 -2.02
N LEU A 102 -7.59 7.75 -1.63
CA LEU A 102 -8.89 7.44 -2.23
C LEU A 102 -10.00 8.21 -1.51
N ARG A 103 -9.90 8.32 -0.18
CA ARG A 103 -10.91 8.95 0.67
C ARG A 103 -10.28 9.49 1.94
N MET A 104 -10.78 10.62 2.42
CA MET A 104 -10.40 11.18 3.72
C MET A 104 -11.65 11.77 4.37
N ILE A 105 -11.93 11.37 5.61
CA ILE A 105 -13.07 11.85 6.40
C ILE A 105 -12.60 12.16 7.81
N HIS A 106 -13.21 13.17 8.41
CA HIS A 106 -13.15 13.38 9.84
C HIS A 106 -14.51 13.02 10.43
N GLY A 107 -14.54 12.09 11.38
CA GLY A 107 -15.75 11.78 12.12
C GLY A 107 -16.30 13.01 12.84
N LYS A 108 -17.57 12.95 13.25
CA LYS A 108 -18.20 13.95 14.13
C LYS A 108 -18.12 13.50 15.58
#